data_AF-C9SL86-F1
#
_entry.id   AF-C9SL86-F1
#
_cell.length_a   1.000
_cell.length_b   1.000
_cell.length_c   1.000
_cell.angle_alpha   90.00
_cell.angle_beta   90.00
_cell.angle_gamma   90.00
#
_symmetry.space_group_name_H-M   'P 1'
#
loop_
_entity.id
_entity.type
_entity.pdbx_description
1 polymer ?
#
loop_
_entity_poly.entity_id
_entity_poly.type
_entity_poly.pdbx_seq_one_letter_code
_entity_poly.pdbx_strand_id
1 'polypeptide(L)'
;MTTMGMKFLRSGASATEAVEAALRVLEDKEITNAGYGSNLSIEGTVECDATIVDYLGRSGACGAAPNVRNPICLAKLILDKSNQPLTLRRVPPNILVGAGAKGFASEHGMQTVPNDSLISKNARDRFLRWQDDLLRAEEKLKQDESCRAQGASDSVTDVASCLQYETGSNVASDQARTGSSQQRDHANAILTGTWNEGQPDSPYRGSPALEKAHGQFSIPSVPGHGLSRVSPSPGERSPLSYVGATQGAATSPKRHHPGASHGNPPVPSSHPALRGHRDGGRSPQPLVVSAQMDVGQTATRLLNSPRGSKRPFPFPQDADDDSPPLDMITDTIGAIAIDDAGHIAAGSSSGGIGMKHCGRLGPAALVGIGTAVVPSDPSDPEGISVATVTSGTGEHMATTMASQRCAERIYSGTRRGVHGRDVQEDDEDLIMESFISNDFMGHPGVRNCNSVGAIGVMTVKKTRTGYYLYFAHNTDSFALASMGGADKEPQCVMSRLGNTEQVTRGARKISVGG
;
A
#
# COMPACT_ATOMS: atom_id res chain seq x y z
N MET A 1 12.75 10.11 11.64
CA MET A 1 12.39 10.16 10.20
C MET A 1 12.71 11.52 9.60
N THR A 2 11.94 12.56 9.91
CA THR A 2 12.04 13.93 9.35
C THR A 2 13.44 14.54 9.47
N THR A 3 14.10 14.38 10.62
CA THR A 3 15.50 14.83 10.80
C THR A 3 16.46 14.16 9.81
N MET A 4 16.24 12.90 9.44
CA MET A 4 17.09 12.20 8.47
C MET A 4 16.84 12.71 7.05
N GLY A 5 15.57 12.83 6.64
CA GLY A 5 15.22 13.43 5.35
C GLY A 5 15.79 14.85 5.20
N MET A 6 15.64 15.68 6.23
CA MET A 6 16.19 17.04 6.23
C MET A 6 17.72 17.07 6.17
N LYS A 7 18.44 16.10 6.77
CA LYS A 7 19.89 16.00 6.63
C LYS A 7 20.30 15.76 5.18
N PHE A 8 19.58 14.91 4.45
CA PHE A 8 19.82 14.65 3.03
C PHE A 8 19.56 15.91 2.19
N LEU A 9 18.43 16.59 2.42
CA LEU A 9 18.13 17.85 1.74
C LEU A 9 19.19 18.92 2.00
N ARG A 10 19.64 19.09 3.25
CA ARG A 10 20.71 20.04 3.61
C ARG A 10 22.07 19.69 2.99
N SER A 11 22.27 18.45 2.57
CA SER A 11 23.46 18.02 1.82
C SER A 11 23.32 18.16 0.30
N GLY A 12 22.21 18.73 -0.21
CA GLY A 12 21.94 18.89 -1.64
C GLY A 12 21.45 17.62 -2.33
N ALA A 13 20.91 16.66 -1.56
CA ALA A 13 20.29 15.47 -2.15
C ALA A 13 18.91 15.80 -2.73
N SER A 14 18.49 15.02 -3.72
CA SER A 14 17.17 15.15 -4.35
C SER A 14 16.04 14.84 -3.38
N ALA A 15 14.84 15.34 -3.69
CA ALA A 15 13.64 15.02 -2.91
C ALA A 15 13.38 13.50 -2.80
N THR A 16 13.66 12.73 -3.85
CA THR A 16 13.49 11.27 -3.84
C THR A 16 14.47 10.56 -2.89
N GLU A 17 15.72 11.02 -2.80
CA GLU A 17 16.70 10.47 -1.87
C GLU A 17 16.35 10.83 -0.42
N ALA A 18 15.81 12.03 -0.19
CA ALA A 18 15.32 12.44 1.13
C ALA A 18 14.12 11.61 1.59
N VAL A 19 13.16 11.32 0.69
CA VAL A 19 12.02 10.42 0.95
C VAL A 19 12.51 9.01 1.28
N GLU A 20 13.40 8.45 0.47
CA GLU A 20 13.99 7.13 0.70
C GLU A 20 14.69 7.07 2.07
N ALA A 21 15.55 8.05 2.37
CA ALA A 21 16.28 8.10 3.64
C ALA A 21 15.35 8.22 4.86
N ALA A 22 14.27 8.99 4.73
CA ALA A 22 13.27 9.16 5.77
C ALA A 22 12.51 7.84 6.03
N LEU A 23 11.99 7.20 4.99
CA LEU A 23 11.20 5.97 5.11
C LEU A 23 12.05 4.78 5.55
N ARG A 24 13.30 4.67 5.08
CA ARG A 24 14.22 3.64 5.53
C ARG A 24 14.40 3.62 7.05
N VAL A 25 14.45 4.80 7.68
CA VAL A 25 14.54 4.92 9.14
C VAL A 25 13.31 4.33 9.83
N LEU A 26 12.12 4.44 9.24
CA LEU A 26 10.91 3.86 9.79
C LEU A 26 10.81 2.36 9.50
N GLU A 27 11.15 1.91 8.29
CA GLU A 27 11.19 0.48 7.94
C GLU A 27 12.17 -0.34 8.79
N ASP A 28 13.21 0.29 9.36
CA ASP A 28 14.12 -0.38 10.30
C ASP A 28 13.57 -0.45 11.74
N LYS A 29 12.39 0.11 12.03
CA LYS A 29 11.78 0.15 13.36
C LYS A 29 10.65 -0.87 13.49
N GLU A 30 10.81 -1.77 14.45
CA GLU A 30 9.82 -2.80 14.84
C GLU A 30 8.42 -2.26 15.14
N ILE A 31 8.32 -1.00 15.56
CA ILE A 31 7.03 -0.36 15.88
C ILE A 31 6.18 -0.06 14.64
N THR A 32 6.73 -0.11 13.43
CA THR A 32 5.99 0.20 12.21
C THR A 32 5.62 -1.08 11.45
N ASN A 33 4.49 -1.04 10.74
CA ASN A 33 4.09 -2.11 9.84
C ASN A 33 4.68 -1.87 8.45
N ALA A 34 6.01 -1.83 8.36
CA ALA A 34 6.76 -1.73 7.12
C ALA A 34 8.19 -2.25 7.33
N GLY A 35 8.76 -2.94 6.34
CA GLY A 35 10.10 -3.54 6.47
C GLY A 35 10.22 -4.48 7.67
N TYR A 36 11.12 -4.16 8.60
CA TYR A 36 11.31 -4.88 9.85
C TYR A 36 10.20 -4.51 10.86
N GLY A 37 9.29 -5.45 11.14
CA GLY A 37 8.10 -5.21 11.96
C GLY A 37 6.78 -5.34 11.21
N SER A 38 6.84 -5.58 9.89
CA SER A 38 5.69 -5.89 9.05
C SER A 38 4.85 -7.03 9.60
N ASN A 39 3.54 -6.92 9.39
CA ASN A 39 2.60 -7.99 9.63
C ASN A 39 2.92 -9.23 8.78
N LEU A 40 2.58 -10.41 9.33
CA LEU A 40 2.81 -11.68 8.67
C LEU A 40 1.60 -12.11 7.84
N SER A 41 1.87 -12.75 6.69
CA SER A 41 0.88 -13.46 5.89
C SER A 41 0.30 -14.65 6.65
N ILE A 42 -0.74 -15.28 6.10
CA ILE A 42 -1.33 -16.51 6.66
C ILE A 42 -0.31 -17.67 6.75
N GLU A 43 0.73 -17.66 5.91
CA GLU A 43 1.87 -18.58 5.93
C GLU A 43 2.97 -18.18 6.93
N GLY A 44 2.80 -17.08 7.66
CA GLY A 44 3.79 -16.60 8.64
C GLY A 44 5.00 -15.89 8.03
N THR A 45 4.88 -15.39 6.79
CA THR A 45 5.99 -14.73 6.07
C THR A 45 5.78 -13.22 5.92
N VAL A 46 6.87 -12.47 5.80
CA VAL A 46 6.84 -11.04 5.48
C VAL A 46 6.83 -10.82 3.97
N GLU A 47 5.85 -10.05 3.51
CA GLU A 47 5.77 -9.53 2.14
C GLU A 47 5.45 -8.04 2.21
N CYS A 48 6.25 -7.19 1.58
CA CYS A 48 6.09 -5.75 1.70
C CYS A 48 5.73 -5.09 0.37
N ASP A 49 5.04 -3.97 0.49
CA ASP A 49 4.57 -3.10 -0.59
C ASP A 49 5.21 -1.71 -0.41
N ALA A 50 5.76 -1.12 -1.47
CA ALA A 50 6.29 0.24 -1.42
C ALA A 50 6.29 0.93 -2.79
N THR A 51 6.16 2.25 -2.77
CA THR A 51 6.14 3.11 -3.97
C THR A 51 6.89 4.40 -3.67
N ILE A 52 7.59 4.91 -4.67
CA ILE A 52 8.11 6.28 -4.69
C ILE A 52 7.76 6.95 -6.01
N VAL A 53 7.39 8.23 -5.94
CA VAL A 53 6.98 9.06 -7.08
C VAL A 53 7.78 10.36 -7.05
N ASP A 54 8.36 10.73 -8.19
CA ASP A 54 9.13 11.96 -8.34
C ASP A 54 8.29 13.14 -8.82
N TYR A 55 8.94 14.30 -8.95
CA TYR A 55 8.32 15.57 -9.33
C TYR A 55 7.74 15.60 -10.75
N LEU A 56 8.14 14.65 -11.60
CA LEU A 56 7.61 14.47 -12.96
C LEU A 56 6.43 13.48 -12.99
N GLY A 57 6.05 12.93 -11.84
CA GLY A 57 5.03 11.89 -11.73
C GLY A 57 5.53 10.50 -12.16
N ARG A 58 6.85 10.34 -12.37
CA ARG A 58 7.44 9.02 -12.64
C ARG A 58 7.51 8.24 -11.34
N SER A 59 7.35 6.94 -11.43
CA SER A 59 7.23 6.07 -10.27
C SER A 59 8.10 4.83 -10.37
N GLY A 60 8.50 4.34 -9.20
CA GLY A 60 9.02 3.00 -9.00
C GLY A 60 8.27 2.36 -7.84
N ALA A 61 7.87 1.11 -7.99
CA ALA A 61 7.15 0.39 -6.94
C ALA A 61 7.51 -1.09 -6.88
N CYS A 62 7.39 -1.66 -5.69
CA CYS A 62 7.44 -3.10 -5.47
C CYS A 62 6.23 -3.56 -4.65
N GLY A 63 5.75 -4.77 -4.93
CA GLY A 63 4.59 -5.33 -4.25
C GLY A 63 4.78 -6.80 -3.88
N ALA A 64 4.21 -7.22 -2.76
CA ALA A 64 4.40 -8.53 -2.16
C ALA A 64 5.88 -8.97 -2.17
N ALA A 65 6.80 -8.03 -1.96
CA ALA A 65 8.23 -8.25 -2.14
C ALA A 65 8.79 -8.99 -0.92
N PRO A 66 9.31 -10.22 -1.08
CA PRO A 66 9.92 -10.95 0.03
C PRO A 66 11.42 -10.64 0.12
N ASN A 67 12.02 -10.87 1.29
CA ASN A 67 13.48 -10.85 1.50
C ASN A 67 14.17 -9.49 1.29
N VAL A 68 13.41 -8.40 1.21
CA VAL A 68 13.94 -7.04 1.07
C VAL A 68 13.78 -6.33 2.40
N ARG A 69 14.90 -5.92 3.01
CA ARG A 69 14.88 -5.23 4.31
C ARG A 69 14.17 -3.89 4.25
N ASN A 70 14.46 -3.12 3.19
CA ASN A 70 13.95 -1.78 3.00
C ASN A 70 13.22 -1.68 1.64
N PRO A 71 11.92 -2.05 1.59
CA PRO A 71 11.09 -1.99 0.38
C PRO A 71 11.15 -0.64 -0.35
N ILE A 72 11.22 0.48 0.36
CA ILE A 72 11.33 1.80 -0.27
C ILE A 72 12.60 1.96 -1.10
N CYS A 73 13.72 1.35 -0.67
CA CYS A 73 14.97 1.36 -1.43
C CYS A 73 14.80 0.58 -2.75
N LEU A 74 14.04 -0.52 -2.73
CA LEU A 74 13.74 -1.27 -3.97
C LEU A 74 12.85 -0.46 -4.90
N ALA A 75 11.81 0.21 -4.36
CA ALA A 75 10.98 1.13 -5.14
C ALA A 75 11.81 2.25 -5.79
N LYS A 76 12.75 2.85 -5.04
CA LYS A 76 13.69 3.87 -5.55
C LYS A 76 14.63 3.32 -6.62
N LEU A 77 15.20 2.13 -6.41
CA LEU A 77 16.03 1.45 -7.39
C LEU A 77 15.26 1.20 -8.70
N ILE A 78 14.00 0.78 -8.61
CA ILE A 78 13.13 0.58 -9.78
C ILE A 78 12.90 1.92 -10.51
N LEU A 79 12.61 3.01 -9.79
CA LEU A 79 12.47 4.35 -10.39
C LEU A 79 13.76 4.81 -11.11
N ASP A 80 14.93 4.59 -10.50
CA ASP A 80 16.20 5.00 -11.09
C ASP A 80 16.53 4.20 -12.36
N LYS A 81 16.19 2.92 -12.35
CA LYS A 81 16.38 2.03 -13.50
C LYS A 81 15.32 2.25 -14.57
N SER A 82 14.12 2.69 -14.20
CA SER A 82 13.06 2.95 -15.17
C SER A 82 13.38 4.12 -16.10
N ASN A 83 14.25 5.02 -15.65
CA ASN A 83 14.75 6.15 -16.42
C ASN A 83 15.95 5.82 -17.32
N GLN A 84 16.45 4.59 -17.30
CA GLN A 84 17.59 4.14 -18.10
C GLN A 84 17.08 3.32 -19.29
N PRO A 85 17.42 3.68 -20.54
CA PRO A 85 16.96 2.91 -21.70
C PRO A 85 17.58 1.51 -21.71
N LEU A 86 16.77 0.50 -22.02
CA LEU A 86 17.26 -0.86 -22.22
C LEU A 86 17.65 -1.11 -23.68
N THR A 87 18.52 -2.10 -23.87
CA THR A 87 18.86 -2.61 -25.19
C THR A 87 17.62 -3.04 -25.96
N LEU A 88 17.69 -2.90 -27.28
CA LEU A 88 16.57 -3.21 -28.21
C LEU A 88 15.31 -2.37 -27.95
N ARG A 89 15.45 -1.15 -27.40
CA ARG A 89 14.33 -0.24 -27.10
C ARG A 89 13.26 -0.86 -26.20
N ARG A 90 13.64 -1.82 -25.35
CA ARG A 90 12.72 -2.37 -24.35
C ARG A 90 12.36 -1.29 -23.34
N VAL A 91 11.12 -1.32 -22.88
CA VAL A 91 10.62 -0.43 -21.83
C VAL A 91 11.02 -1.03 -20.48
N PRO A 92 11.76 -0.29 -19.64
CA PRO A 92 12.04 -0.71 -18.27
C PRO A 92 10.75 -0.91 -17.44
N PRO A 93 10.75 -1.82 -16.46
CA PRO A 93 9.63 -1.92 -15.52
C PRO A 93 9.61 -0.71 -14.58
N ASN A 94 8.41 -0.27 -14.22
CA ASN A 94 8.18 0.70 -13.14
C ASN A 94 7.55 0.05 -11.90
N ILE A 95 7.00 -1.16 -12.01
CA ILE A 95 6.45 -1.94 -10.89
C ILE A 95 6.90 -3.39 -11.02
N LEU A 96 7.38 -4.00 -9.94
CA LEU A 96 7.74 -5.41 -9.87
C LEU A 96 7.17 -6.07 -8.62
N VAL A 97 6.83 -7.36 -8.68
CA VAL A 97 6.21 -8.06 -7.54
C VAL A 97 6.86 -9.39 -7.20
N GLY A 98 6.68 -9.84 -5.97
CA GLY A 98 7.04 -11.18 -5.51
C GLY A 98 8.51 -11.55 -5.77
N ALA A 99 8.73 -12.78 -6.24
CA ALA A 99 10.06 -13.28 -6.58
C ALA A 99 10.75 -12.46 -7.68
N GLY A 100 10.00 -11.86 -8.60
CA GLY A 100 10.56 -10.99 -9.64
C GLY A 100 11.18 -9.71 -9.07
N ALA A 101 10.51 -9.09 -8.09
CA ALA A 101 11.03 -7.93 -7.36
C ALA A 101 12.33 -8.28 -6.60
N LYS A 102 12.34 -9.41 -5.90
CA LYS A 102 13.54 -9.94 -5.22
C LYS A 102 14.69 -10.22 -6.19
N GLY A 103 14.39 -10.83 -7.33
CA GLY A 103 15.35 -11.13 -8.38
C GLY A 103 15.99 -9.84 -8.92
N PHE A 104 15.16 -8.84 -9.22
CA PHE A 104 15.61 -7.54 -9.69
C PHE A 104 16.50 -6.80 -8.67
N ALA A 105 16.14 -6.86 -7.39
CA ALA A 105 16.96 -6.33 -6.30
C ALA A 105 18.37 -6.96 -6.33
N SER A 106 18.42 -8.30 -6.41
CA SER A 106 19.68 -9.06 -6.42
C SER A 106 20.52 -8.76 -7.67
N GLU A 107 19.89 -8.68 -8.84
CA GLU A 107 20.55 -8.35 -10.12
C GLU A 107 21.26 -7.00 -10.09
N HIS A 108 20.71 -6.05 -9.34
CA HIS A 108 21.23 -4.68 -9.22
C HIS A 108 22.07 -4.47 -7.96
N GLY A 109 22.50 -5.55 -7.30
CA GLY A 109 23.43 -5.49 -6.16
C GLY A 109 22.79 -5.09 -4.83
N MET A 110 21.46 -5.06 -4.72
CA MET A 110 20.77 -4.86 -3.45
C MET A 110 20.81 -6.15 -2.62
N GLN A 111 21.22 -6.04 -1.36
CA GLN A 111 21.32 -7.19 -0.47
C GLN A 111 19.92 -7.71 -0.12
N THR A 112 19.70 -9.00 -0.37
CA THR A 112 18.51 -9.71 0.12
C THR A 112 18.84 -10.41 1.44
N VAL A 113 17.82 -10.55 2.30
CA VAL A 113 17.95 -11.15 3.63
C VAL A 113 16.96 -12.32 3.80
N PRO A 114 17.25 -13.33 4.65
CA PRO A 114 16.29 -14.38 4.95
C PRO A 114 14.98 -13.80 5.49
N ASN A 115 13.83 -14.40 5.11
CA ASN A 115 12.52 -13.84 5.45
C ASN A 115 12.34 -13.74 6.98
N ASP A 116 12.76 -14.78 7.70
CA ASP A 116 12.73 -14.84 9.17
C ASP A 116 13.48 -13.69 9.86
N SER A 117 14.48 -13.09 9.21
CA SER A 117 15.22 -11.94 9.76
C SER A 117 14.42 -10.63 9.71
N LEU A 118 13.34 -10.59 8.92
CA LEU A 118 12.40 -9.47 8.85
C LEU A 118 11.32 -9.56 9.94
N ILE A 119 11.15 -10.74 10.54
CA ILE A 119 10.12 -11.00 11.54
C ILE A 119 10.60 -10.49 12.89
N SER A 120 10.01 -9.39 13.35
CA SER A 120 10.25 -8.87 14.70
C SER A 120 9.56 -9.74 15.76
N LYS A 121 9.92 -9.55 17.03
CA LYS A 121 9.29 -10.30 18.13
C LYS A 121 7.81 -9.91 18.22
N ASN A 122 7.51 -8.61 18.18
CA ASN A 122 6.14 -8.11 18.28
C ASN A 122 5.28 -8.59 17.10
N ALA A 123 5.83 -8.64 15.88
CA ALA A 123 5.11 -9.16 14.71
C ALA A 123 4.77 -10.65 14.87
N ARG A 124 5.72 -11.44 15.37
CA ARG A 124 5.51 -12.86 15.67
C ARG A 124 4.45 -13.06 16.74
N ASP A 125 4.52 -12.32 17.84
CA ASP A 125 3.58 -12.43 18.95
C ASP A 125 2.15 -12.06 18.49
N ARG A 126 2.00 -11.00 17.68
CA ARG A 126 0.72 -10.66 17.04
C ARG A 126 0.19 -11.77 16.14
N PHE A 127 1.04 -12.35 15.31
CA PHE A 127 0.64 -13.45 14.42
C PHE A 127 0.15 -14.68 15.19
N LEU A 128 0.85 -15.08 16.24
CA LEU A 128 0.44 -16.22 17.08
C LEU A 128 -0.91 -15.98 17.75
N ARG A 129 -1.16 -14.75 18.23
CA ARG A 129 -2.48 -14.37 18.77
C ARG A 129 -3.57 -14.48 17.71
N TRP A 130 -3.32 -13.94 16.51
CA TRP A 130 -4.23 -14.04 15.37
C TRP A 130 -4.57 -15.48 14.99
N GLN A 131 -3.59 -16.39 15.01
CA GLN A 131 -3.83 -17.81 14.75
C GLN A 131 -4.75 -18.43 15.81
N ASP A 132 -4.51 -18.14 17.09
CA ASP A 132 -5.35 -18.62 18.20
C ASP A 132 -6.78 -18.07 18.11
N ASP A 133 -6.94 -16.78 17.79
CA ASP A 133 -8.24 -16.14 17.57
C ASP A 133 -9.01 -16.75 16.39
N LEU A 134 -8.32 -16.99 15.27
CA LEU A 134 -8.93 -17.60 14.09
C LEU A 134 -9.44 -19.01 14.38
N LEU A 135 -8.65 -19.83 15.08
CA LEU A 135 -9.06 -21.17 15.51
C LEU A 135 -10.30 -21.12 16.40
N ARG A 136 -10.32 -20.24 17.40
CA ARG A 136 -11.48 -20.05 18.28
C ARG A 136 -12.73 -19.63 17.50
N ALA A 137 -12.59 -18.73 16.53
CA ALA A 137 -13.70 -18.26 15.70
C ALA A 137 -14.27 -19.40 14.82
N GLU A 138 -13.40 -20.18 14.19
CA GLU A 138 -13.80 -21.33 13.36
C GLU A 138 -14.50 -22.43 14.17
N GLU A 139 -14.02 -22.72 15.38
CA GLU A 139 -14.66 -23.67 16.29
C GLU A 139 -16.07 -23.22 16.67
N LYS A 140 -16.23 -21.93 16.98
CA LYS A 140 -17.54 -21.35 17.31
C LYS A 140 -18.51 -21.42 16.13
N LEU A 141 -18.05 -21.18 14.91
CA LEU A 141 -18.87 -21.32 13.70
C LEU A 141 -19.33 -22.77 13.49
N LYS A 142 -18.44 -23.75 13.66
CA LYS A 142 -18.79 -25.18 13.57
C LYS A 142 -19.81 -25.58 14.64
N GLN A 143 -19.67 -25.06 15.86
CA GLN A 143 -20.64 -25.28 16.93
C GLN A 143 -22.01 -24.69 16.58
N ASP A 144 -22.06 -23.45 16.11
CA ASP A 144 -23.30 -22.78 15.71
C ASP A 144 -23.99 -23.50 14.54
N GLU A 145 -23.24 -24.00 13.56
CA GLU A 145 -23.76 -24.82 12.45
C GLU A 145 -24.31 -26.16 12.95
N SER A 146 -23.60 -26.83 13.88
CA SER A 146 -24.06 -28.10 14.45
C SER A 146 -25.34 -27.95 15.28
N CYS A 147 -25.46 -26.88 16.07
CA CYS A 147 -26.68 -26.54 16.82
C CYS A 147 -27.86 -26.23 15.89
N ARG A 148 -27.62 -25.52 14.78
CA ARG A 148 -28.66 -25.24 13.76
C ARG A 148 -29.10 -26.50 13.02
N ALA A 149 -28.17 -27.41 12.70
CA ALA A 149 -28.48 -28.67 12.05
C ALA A 149 -29.28 -29.62 12.96
N GLN A 150 -28.99 -29.63 14.26
CA GLN A 150 -29.73 -30.43 15.25
C GLN A 150 -31.12 -29.81 15.54
N GLY A 151 -31.24 -28.49 15.62
CA GLY A 151 -32.53 -27.80 15.81
C GLY A 151 -33.50 -27.91 14.62
N ALA A 152 -33.01 -28.20 13.41
CA ALA A 152 -33.86 -28.46 12.23
C ALA A 152 -34.38 -29.92 12.17
N SER A 153 -33.82 -30.83 12.95
CA SER A 153 -34.26 -32.23 13.04
C SER A 153 -35.43 -32.43 14.01
N ASP A 154 -35.66 -31.49 14.94
CA ASP A 154 -36.69 -31.60 15.97
C ASP A 154 -38.01 -30.87 15.62
N SER A 155 -38.18 -30.41 14.37
CA SER A 155 -39.39 -29.69 13.93
C SER A 155 -40.13 -30.37 12.77
N VAL A 156 -40.34 -31.70 12.85
CA VAL A 156 -41.36 -32.40 12.03
C VAL A 156 -42.27 -33.21 12.94
N THR A 157 -43.07 -32.52 13.75
CA THR A 157 -44.44 -32.88 14.17
C THR A 157 -44.92 -31.81 15.14
N ASP A 158 -45.57 -30.76 14.65
CA ASP A 158 -46.98 -30.55 14.97
C ASP A 158 -47.58 -29.46 14.08
N VAL A 159 -48.70 -29.78 13.46
CA VAL A 159 -49.44 -28.89 12.57
C VAL A 159 -50.70 -28.47 13.31
N ALA A 160 -50.72 -27.28 13.92
CA ALA A 160 -51.98 -26.61 14.23
C ALA A 160 -51.83 -25.13 14.63
N SER A 161 -52.57 -24.32 13.87
CA SER A 161 -53.20 -23.05 14.26
C SER A 161 -52.49 -21.73 13.92
N CYS A 162 -53.23 -21.01 13.05
CA CYS A 162 -53.41 -19.57 12.99
C CYS A 162 -52.28 -18.69 12.44
N LEU A 163 -52.33 -18.55 11.11
CA LEU A 163 -52.39 -17.25 10.46
C LEU A 163 -53.21 -16.23 11.29
N GLN A 164 -52.57 -15.15 11.69
CA GLN A 164 -53.22 -13.83 11.77
C GLN A 164 -52.15 -12.73 11.70
N TYR A 165 -52.27 -11.95 10.62
CA TYR A 165 -51.67 -10.63 10.46
C TYR A 165 -52.28 -9.68 11.49
N GLU A 166 -51.46 -8.96 12.26
CA GLU A 166 -51.87 -7.66 12.82
C GLU A 166 -50.71 -6.66 12.76
N THR A 167 -50.91 -5.65 11.91
CA THR A 167 -50.30 -4.32 11.94
C THR A 167 -50.83 -3.52 13.14
N GLY A 168 -49.96 -2.84 13.89
CA GLY A 168 -50.42 -1.87 14.88
C GLY A 168 -49.30 -1.30 15.76
N SER A 169 -49.02 -0.02 15.54
CA SER A 169 -48.24 0.90 16.38
C SER A 169 -48.66 0.95 17.85
N ASN A 170 -47.70 1.11 18.78
CA ASN A 170 -47.83 2.07 19.88
C ASN A 170 -46.51 2.35 20.62
N VAL A 171 -46.46 3.58 21.12
CA VAL A 171 -45.38 4.31 21.79
C VAL A 171 -45.49 4.12 23.32
N ALA A 172 -44.33 4.12 24.00
CA ALA A 172 -44.04 4.63 25.36
C ALA A 172 -43.47 3.65 26.41
N SER A 173 -42.37 4.14 27.01
CA SER A 173 -41.78 3.91 28.35
C SER A 173 -41.34 2.50 28.78
N ASP A 174 -40.02 2.32 29.00
CA ASP A 174 -39.53 2.43 30.38
C ASP A 174 -37.99 2.55 30.48
N GLN A 175 -37.55 3.55 31.24
CA GLN A 175 -36.20 3.71 31.76
C GLN A 175 -36.06 2.87 33.04
N ALA A 176 -35.08 1.97 33.10
CA ALA A 176 -34.26 1.65 34.29
C ALA A 176 -33.55 0.30 34.12
N ARG A 177 -32.27 0.33 33.77
CA ARG A 177 -31.27 -0.71 34.14
C ARG A 177 -29.85 -0.23 33.83
N THR A 178 -29.47 0.88 34.43
CA THR A 178 -28.08 1.29 34.62
C THR A 178 -27.53 0.54 35.85
N GLY A 179 -26.51 -0.31 35.65
CA GLY A 179 -25.88 -1.02 36.77
C GLY A 179 -24.98 -2.20 36.41
N SER A 180 -24.88 -2.61 35.15
CA SER A 180 -24.01 -3.72 34.77
C SER A 180 -23.26 -3.57 33.43
N SER A 181 -23.17 -2.37 32.85
CA SER A 181 -22.40 -2.15 31.61
C SER A 181 -20.93 -1.80 31.87
N GLN A 182 -20.60 -1.16 32.98
CA GLN A 182 -19.24 -0.64 33.21
C GLN A 182 -18.15 -1.72 33.31
N GLN A 183 -18.48 -2.96 33.73
CA GLN A 183 -17.54 -4.08 33.72
C GLN A 183 -17.40 -4.79 32.36
N ARG A 184 -18.34 -4.58 31.43
CA ARG A 184 -18.25 -5.09 30.05
C ARG A 184 -17.51 -4.12 29.14
N ASP A 185 -17.54 -2.84 29.45
CA ASP A 185 -16.88 -1.78 28.67
C ASP A 185 -15.35 -1.76 28.90
N HIS A 186 -14.86 -2.22 30.07
CA HIS A 186 -13.42 -2.35 30.33
C HIS A 186 -12.79 -3.57 29.63
N ALA A 187 -13.51 -4.70 29.54
CA ALA A 187 -13.03 -5.90 28.84
C ALA A 187 -12.93 -5.69 27.32
N ASN A 188 -13.81 -4.87 26.73
CA ASN A 188 -13.73 -4.50 25.32
C ASN A 188 -12.56 -3.56 25.02
N ALA A 189 -12.13 -2.73 25.99
CA ALA A 189 -10.99 -1.83 25.86
C ALA A 189 -9.63 -2.57 25.88
N ILE A 190 -9.53 -3.68 26.61
CA ILE A 190 -8.32 -4.53 26.61
C ILE A 190 -8.25 -5.42 25.34
N LEU A 191 -9.41 -5.78 24.77
CA LEU A 191 -9.48 -6.48 23.48
C LEU A 191 -9.17 -5.59 22.27
N THR A 192 -9.22 -4.25 22.40
CA THR A 192 -8.92 -3.29 21.33
C THR A 192 -7.43 -3.03 21.14
N GLY A 193 -6.58 -3.46 22.07
CA GLY A 193 -5.12 -3.35 22.01
C GLY A 193 -4.43 -4.32 21.04
N THR A 194 -5.10 -4.82 20.01
CA THR A 194 -4.53 -5.58 18.86
C THR A 194 -5.08 -5.13 17.50
N TRP A 195 -5.90 -4.07 17.48
CA TRP A 195 -6.80 -3.76 16.38
C TRP A 195 -6.22 -2.78 15.36
N ASN A 196 -6.22 -3.22 14.10
CA ASN A 196 -6.05 -2.34 12.95
C ASN A 196 -7.43 -1.78 12.62
N GLU A 197 -7.63 -0.46 12.71
CA GLU A 197 -8.94 0.19 12.48
C GLU A 197 -9.52 -0.04 11.06
N GLY A 198 -8.70 -0.54 10.13
CA GLY A 198 -9.12 -0.96 8.78
C GLY A 198 -9.39 -2.46 8.61
N GLN A 199 -9.42 -3.27 9.66
CA GLN A 199 -9.85 -4.67 9.58
C GLN A 199 -11.36 -4.78 9.90
N PRO A 200 -12.18 -5.44 9.06
CA PRO A 200 -13.58 -5.70 9.40
C PRO A 200 -13.67 -6.41 10.74
N ASP A 201 -14.65 -6.02 11.55
CA ASP A 201 -15.08 -6.79 12.70
C ASP A 201 -15.36 -8.25 12.29
N SER A 202 -15.07 -9.18 13.20
CA SER A 202 -15.58 -10.55 13.13
C SER A 202 -17.06 -10.53 12.70
N PRO A 203 -17.51 -11.43 11.80
CA PRO A 203 -18.76 -11.25 11.07
C PRO A 203 -19.97 -10.99 11.99
N TYR A 204 -20.64 -9.86 11.77
CA TYR A 204 -21.88 -9.48 12.44
C TYR A 204 -23.02 -10.41 12.01
N ARG A 205 -23.91 -10.78 12.95
CA ARG A 205 -25.15 -11.51 12.66
C ARG A 205 -26.03 -10.67 11.73
N GLY A 206 -26.24 -11.09 10.48
CA GLY A 206 -27.36 -10.55 9.68
C GLY A 206 -27.29 -10.52 8.15
N SER A 207 -26.33 -11.13 7.47
CA SER A 207 -26.41 -11.24 5.99
C SER A 207 -27.28 -12.44 5.56
N PRO A 208 -28.20 -12.29 4.59
CA PRO A 208 -29.05 -13.39 4.12
C PRO A 208 -28.22 -14.50 3.48
N ALA A 209 -28.53 -15.75 3.83
CA ALA A 209 -27.92 -16.93 3.22
C ALA A 209 -28.22 -16.98 1.71
N LEU A 210 -27.19 -17.32 0.92
CA LEU A 210 -27.33 -17.64 -0.51
C LEU A 210 -28.33 -18.79 -0.69
N GLU A 211 -29.46 -18.54 -1.35
CA GLU A 211 -30.36 -19.60 -1.80
C GLU A 211 -29.74 -20.38 -2.97
N LYS A 212 -29.85 -21.71 -2.87
CA LYS A 212 -29.50 -22.68 -3.91
C LYS A 212 -30.48 -22.57 -5.08
N ALA A 213 -30.01 -22.16 -6.25
CA ALA A 213 -30.69 -22.44 -7.51
C ALA A 213 -30.10 -23.70 -8.15
N HIS A 214 -30.83 -24.81 -8.09
CA HIS A 214 -30.66 -25.93 -9.01
C HIS A 214 -31.32 -25.56 -10.35
N GLY A 215 -30.57 -25.66 -11.45
CA GLY A 215 -31.09 -25.49 -12.80
C GLY A 215 -30.14 -26.12 -13.82
N GLN A 216 -30.56 -27.26 -14.37
CA GLN A 216 -29.89 -28.03 -15.41
C GLN A 216 -29.58 -27.18 -16.65
N PHE A 217 -28.35 -27.25 -17.17
CA PHE A 217 -28.12 -27.03 -18.60
C PHE A 217 -27.07 -28.00 -19.15
N SER A 218 -27.52 -28.72 -20.17
CA SER A 218 -26.84 -29.79 -20.89
C SER A 218 -25.78 -29.25 -21.84
N ILE A 219 -24.64 -29.91 -21.92
CA ILE A 219 -23.60 -29.71 -22.93
C ILE A 219 -23.90 -30.61 -24.14
N PRO A 220 -23.88 -30.10 -25.38
CA PRO A 220 -23.62 -30.92 -26.54
C PRO A 220 -22.21 -30.66 -27.10
N SER A 221 -21.64 -31.72 -27.64
CA SER A 221 -20.24 -31.87 -28.02
C SER A 221 -20.08 -32.18 -29.52
N VAL A 222 -18.94 -31.74 -30.09
CA VAL A 222 -18.17 -32.28 -31.27
C VAL A 222 -18.69 -31.88 -32.70
N PRO A 223 -17.92 -31.92 -33.83
CA PRO A 223 -16.45 -31.94 -34.14
C PRO A 223 -15.98 -30.84 -35.15
N GLY A 224 -14.66 -30.81 -35.43
CA GLY A 224 -14.05 -30.04 -36.53
C GLY A 224 -13.91 -30.77 -37.88
N HIS A 225 -13.70 -29.98 -38.94
CA HIS A 225 -12.95 -30.21 -40.22
C HIS A 225 -13.23 -28.97 -41.10
N GLY A 226 -12.24 -28.27 -41.69
CA GLY A 226 -11.68 -28.59 -43.00
C GLY A 226 -11.84 -27.39 -43.96
N LEU A 227 -10.78 -27.09 -44.73
CA LEU A 227 -10.56 -25.92 -45.59
C LEU A 227 -11.58 -25.75 -46.74
N SER A 228 -11.89 -24.50 -47.14
CA SER A 228 -11.86 -24.06 -48.56
C SER A 228 -12.09 -22.56 -48.77
N ARG A 229 -11.50 -22.09 -49.86
CA ARG A 229 -11.24 -20.72 -50.30
C ARG A 229 -12.11 -20.39 -51.51
N VAL A 230 -12.95 -19.35 -51.48
CA VAL A 230 -13.50 -18.67 -52.68
C VAL A 230 -13.73 -17.18 -52.40
N SER A 231 -13.31 -16.33 -53.34
CA SER A 231 -13.35 -14.85 -53.35
C SER A 231 -14.63 -14.29 -54.02
N PRO A 232 -14.93 -12.96 -53.93
CA PRO A 232 -16.30 -12.42 -53.86
C PRO A 232 -16.77 -11.56 -55.07
N SER A 233 -18.04 -11.13 -55.04
CA SER A 233 -18.60 -10.00 -55.82
C SER A 233 -19.87 -9.43 -55.10
N PRO A 234 -20.36 -8.20 -55.39
CA PRO A 234 -20.51 -7.15 -54.36
C PRO A 234 -21.91 -6.54 -54.16
N GLY A 235 -22.07 -5.83 -53.03
CA GLY A 235 -23.18 -4.93 -52.69
C GLY A 235 -23.66 -5.19 -51.25
N GLU A 236 -23.77 -4.27 -50.30
CA GLU A 236 -23.74 -2.81 -50.26
C GLU A 236 -23.31 -2.37 -48.84
N ARG A 237 -22.54 -1.27 -48.79
CA ARG A 237 -22.43 -0.26 -47.71
C ARG A 237 -22.02 -0.69 -46.28
N SER A 238 -20.72 -0.61 -46.04
CA SER A 238 -20.12 0.05 -44.86
C SER A 238 -19.29 1.26 -45.38
N PRO A 239 -18.87 2.28 -44.60
CA PRO A 239 -17.80 2.04 -43.62
C PRO A 239 -17.78 2.96 -42.37
N LEU A 240 -17.40 2.35 -41.24
CA LEU A 240 -16.41 2.97 -40.35
C LEU A 240 -15.11 3.09 -41.16
N SER A 241 -14.66 4.32 -41.43
CA SER A 241 -13.29 4.56 -41.85
C SER A 241 -12.75 5.80 -41.15
N TYR A 242 -11.78 5.53 -40.27
CA TYR A 242 -10.63 6.35 -40.00
C TYR A 242 -10.09 6.99 -41.30
N VAL A 243 -9.97 8.31 -41.36
CA VAL A 243 -9.16 9.02 -42.36
C VAL A 243 -8.48 10.22 -41.71
N GLY A 244 -7.14 10.21 -41.77
CA GLY A 244 -6.35 11.44 -41.81
C GLY A 244 -6.17 11.90 -43.26
N ALA A 245 -6.42 13.20 -43.47
CA ALA A 245 -5.86 14.15 -44.46
C ALA A 245 -5.79 13.82 -45.98
N THR A 246 -6.30 14.75 -46.82
CA THR A 246 -5.68 15.25 -48.08
C THR A 246 -6.37 16.55 -48.55
N GLN A 247 -5.68 17.70 -48.64
CA GLN A 247 -4.99 18.34 -49.79
C GLN A 247 -5.84 19.20 -50.74
N GLY A 248 -5.33 20.40 -51.04
CA GLY A 248 -5.70 21.24 -52.18
C GLY A 248 -4.46 21.64 -53.00
N ALA A 249 -4.41 21.12 -54.22
CA ALA A 249 -3.84 21.61 -55.50
C ALA A 249 -2.48 22.35 -55.62
N ALA A 250 -1.56 21.61 -56.24
CA ALA A 250 -0.51 21.91 -57.24
C ALA A 250 -0.35 23.32 -57.86
N THR A 251 0.92 23.73 -58.04
CA THR A 251 1.54 24.06 -59.35
C THR A 251 3.05 23.75 -59.31
N SER A 252 3.61 23.19 -60.40
CA SER A 252 5.05 22.98 -60.63
C SER A 252 5.61 24.05 -61.58
N PRO A 253 6.94 24.28 -61.66
CA PRO A 253 7.76 23.50 -62.58
C PRO A 253 9.22 23.18 -62.14
N LYS A 254 9.76 22.19 -62.85
CA LYS A 254 11.11 21.60 -62.92
C LYS A 254 12.31 22.58 -62.91
N ARG A 255 13.43 22.22 -62.27
CA ARG A 255 14.73 21.83 -62.91
C ARG A 255 15.92 21.67 -61.92
N HIS A 256 16.67 20.60 -62.15
CA HIS A 256 18.13 20.38 -62.00
C HIS A 256 18.92 20.77 -60.73
N HIS A 257 19.51 19.75 -60.09
CA HIS A 257 20.87 19.84 -59.53
C HIS A 257 21.69 18.56 -59.84
N PRO A 258 22.97 18.68 -60.22
CA PRO A 258 23.89 17.56 -60.42
C PRO A 258 24.61 17.16 -59.13
N GLY A 259 25.15 15.93 -59.09
CA GLY A 259 25.91 15.39 -57.97
C GLY A 259 27.44 15.57 -58.07
N ALA A 260 28.11 15.25 -56.96
CA ALA A 260 29.51 14.81 -56.77
C ALA A 260 29.68 14.61 -55.23
N SER A 261 29.99 13.45 -54.63
CA SER A 261 31.15 12.54 -54.64
C SER A 261 32.42 13.06 -53.93
N HIS A 262 32.99 12.17 -53.09
CA HIS A 262 34.28 12.21 -52.34
C HIS A 262 34.25 12.92 -50.97
N GLY A 263 34.85 12.45 -49.88
CA GLY A 263 35.70 11.30 -49.56
C GLY A 263 36.35 11.53 -48.18
N ASN A 264 36.42 10.52 -47.31
CA ASN A 264 37.25 10.47 -46.08
C ASN A 264 38.75 10.58 -46.45
N PRO A 265 39.72 11.00 -45.57
CA PRO A 265 40.10 10.34 -44.28
C PRO A 265 40.85 11.29 -43.26
N PRO A 266 41.84 10.86 -42.41
CA PRO A 266 41.88 9.83 -41.35
C PRO A 266 42.34 10.33 -39.93
N VAL A 267 42.37 9.37 -39.00
CA VAL A 267 42.90 9.32 -37.61
C VAL A 267 44.39 9.71 -37.48
N PRO A 268 44.86 10.07 -36.26
CA PRO A 268 46.10 9.47 -35.77
C PRO A 268 46.07 8.99 -34.31
N SER A 269 46.79 7.90 -34.08
CA SER A 269 47.23 7.35 -32.79
C SER A 269 48.64 7.84 -32.46
N SER A 270 48.98 7.95 -31.17
CA SER A 270 50.36 7.72 -30.68
C SER A 270 50.42 7.64 -29.15
N HIS A 271 51.03 6.57 -28.66
CA HIS A 271 51.71 6.48 -27.37
C HIS A 271 53.06 7.21 -27.43
N PRO A 272 53.70 7.47 -26.28
CA PRO A 272 54.89 6.65 -25.99
C PRO A 272 54.98 6.16 -24.53
N ALA A 273 55.70 5.04 -24.41
CA ALA A 273 56.15 4.39 -23.18
C ALA A 273 57.45 5.02 -22.64
N LEU A 274 57.79 4.76 -21.36
CA LEU A 274 59.04 4.09 -20.95
C LEU A 274 59.21 4.02 -19.41
N ARG A 275 59.44 2.76 -18.94
CA ARG A 275 60.35 2.26 -17.86
C ARG A 275 60.34 2.91 -16.46
N GLY A 276 60.45 2.18 -15.34
CA GLY A 276 60.72 0.77 -15.06
C GLY A 276 61.11 0.55 -13.57
N HIS A 277 61.21 -0.74 -13.19
CA HIS A 277 61.66 -1.37 -11.91
C HIS A 277 60.62 -1.54 -10.77
N ARG A 278 60.15 -2.76 -10.41
CA ARG A 278 60.78 -3.95 -9.74
C ARG A 278 61.25 -3.64 -8.29
N ASP A 279 60.94 -4.37 -7.21
CA ASP A 279 60.62 -5.80 -6.98
C ASP A 279 59.88 -6.05 -5.63
N GLY A 280 59.20 -7.21 -5.55
CA GLY A 280 59.02 -8.13 -4.38
C GLY A 280 58.18 -7.65 -3.17
N GLY A 281 57.35 -8.45 -2.49
CA GLY A 281 57.01 -9.86 -2.54
C GLY A 281 56.20 -10.24 -1.28
N ARG A 282 55.51 -11.39 -1.36
CA ARG A 282 54.86 -12.20 -0.30
C ARG A 282 53.52 -11.76 0.33
N SER A 283 52.52 -12.58 0.01
CA SER A 283 51.30 -12.88 0.77
C SER A 283 51.58 -13.63 2.08
N PRO A 284 50.64 -13.61 3.04
CA PRO A 284 50.41 -14.73 3.96
C PRO A 284 49.01 -15.35 3.79
N GLN A 285 49.00 -16.68 3.70
CA GLN A 285 47.85 -17.58 3.78
C GLN A 285 47.35 -17.71 5.24
N PRO A 286 46.07 -18.07 5.48
CA PRO A 286 45.53 -18.37 6.80
C PRO A 286 45.75 -19.83 7.23
N LEU A 287 45.90 -20.01 8.55
CA LEU A 287 46.09 -21.28 9.24
C LEU A 287 44.81 -22.12 9.29
N VAL A 288 44.97 -23.40 8.96
CA VAL A 288 43.99 -24.49 9.04
C VAL A 288 44.06 -25.11 10.43
N VAL A 289 42.91 -25.29 11.09
CA VAL A 289 42.72 -26.31 12.15
C VAL A 289 41.46 -27.10 11.82
N SER A 290 41.68 -28.39 11.61
CA SER A 290 40.72 -29.43 11.29
C SER A 290 39.96 -29.93 12.53
N ALA A 291 38.65 -30.17 12.39
CA ALA A 291 37.97 -31.25 13.10
C ALA A 291 36.75 -31.71 12.29
N GLN A 292 36.75 -33.01 11.96
CA GLN A 292 35.74 -33.76 11.23
C GLN A 292 34.41 -33.82 12.00
N MET A 293 33.27 -33.81 11.30
CA MET A 293 32.11 -34.62 11.67
C MET A 293 31.37 -35.13 10.43
N ASP A 294 30.98 -36.39 10.56
CA ASP A 294 30.59 -37.38 9.56
C ASP A 294 29.09 -37.32 9.23
N VAL A 295 28.75 -37.77 8.02
CA VAL A 295 27.38 -37.82 7.49
C VAL A 295 26.81 -39.22 7.74
N GLY A 296 25.68 -39.32 8.45
CA GLY A 296 24.99 -40.58 8.67
C GLY A 296 23.49 -40.42 8.85
N GLN A 297 22.73 -41.00 7.92
CA GLN A 297 21.27 -41.17 7.91
C GLN A 297 20.77 -41.96 9.13
N THR A 298 19.61 -41.60 9.72
CA THR A 298 18.54 -42.57 10.03
C THR A 298 17.23 -41.90 10.43
N ALA A 299 16.13 -42.43 9.89
CA ALA A 299 14.76 -42.12 10.22
C ALA A 299 14.27 -42.90 11.46
N THR A 300 13.14 -42.43 12.01
CA THR A 300 12.17 -43.14 12.88
C THR A 300 12.62 -43.63 14.27
N ARG A 301 12.12 -42.96 15.33
CA ARG A 301 11.50 -43.67 16.48
C ARG A 301 10.63 -42.77 17.36
N LEU A 302 9.37 -43.19 17.50
CA LEU A 302 8.38 -42.73 18.47
C LEU A 302 8.57 -43.43 19.85
N LEU A 303 8.07 -42.76 20.90
CA LEU A 303 7.61 -43.25 22.23
C LEU A 303 8.66 -43.65 23.29
N ASN A 304 8.86 -42.83 24.34
CA ASN A 304 8.13 -42.90 25.63
C ASN A 304 8.76 -42.03 26.76
N SER A 305 7.86 -41.46 27.56
CA SER A 305 7.93 -40.49 28.69
C SER A 305 8.93 -40.80 29.85
N PRO A 306 9.21 -39.82 30.76
CA PRO A 306 8.35 -39.73 31.94
C PRO A 306 7.97 -38.32 32.43
N ARG A 307 6.77 -38.29 33.01
CA ARG A 307 6.11 -37.26 33.81
C ARG A 307 7.05 -36.55 34.80
N GLY A 308 6.97 -35.21 34.84
CA GLY A 308 7.51 -34.44 35.98
C GLY A 308 8.00 -33.03 35.70
N SER A 309 7.31 -32.22 34.89
CA SER A 309 7.62 -30.78 34.77
C SER A 309 6.50 -29.95 35.39
N LYS A 310 6.84 -29.29 36.49
CA LYS A 310 6.02 -28.30 37.21
C LYS A 310 5.47 -27.28 36.22
N ARG A 311 4.16 -27.02 36.29
CA ARG A 311 3.49 -25.92 35.58
C ARG A 311 4.20 -24.61 35.95
N PRO A 312 4.54 -23.72 35.01
CA PRO A 312 4.83 -22.34 35.37
C PRO A 312 3.55 -21.75 35.96
N PHE A 313 3.70 -20.98 37.04
CA PHE A 313 2.64 -20.35 37.80
C PHE A 313 1.67 -19.55 36.91
N PRO A 314 0.38 -19.45 37.28
CA PRO A 314 -0.53 -18.50 36.64
C PRO A 314 -0.04 -17.09 36.95
N PHE A 315 0.13 -16.27 35.90
CA PHE A 315 0.36 -14.84 36.10
C PHE A 315 -0.83 -14.24 36.87
N PRO A 316 -0.60 -13.31 37.81
CA PRO A 316 -1.67 -12.61 38.49
C PRO A 316 -2.57 -11.93 37.45
N GLN A 317 -3.88 -11.96 37.68
CA GLN A 317 -4.82 -11.06 37.01
C GLN A 317 -4.26 -9.64 37.14
N ASP A 318 -3.98 -9.01 36.00
CA ASP A 318 -3.44 -7.66 35.95
C ASP A 318 -4.32 -6.75 36.80
N ALA A 319 -3.68 -6.14 37.81
CA ALA A 319 -4.26 -5.01 38.53
C ALA A 319 -4.49 -3.88 37.52
N ASP A 320 -5.59 -3.15 37.70
CA ASP A 320 -5.94 -1.94 36.97
C ASP A 320 -4.74 -0.97 36.93
N ASP A 321 -3.93 -1.05 35.86
CA ASP A 321 -2.93 -0.04 35.54
C ASP A 321 -3.66 1.07 34.80
N ASP A 322 -3.95 2.15 35.53
CA ASP A 322 -4.62 3.37 35.07
C ASP A 322 -3.74 4.20 34.10
N SER A 323 -2.76 3.54 33.44
CA SER A 323 -1.96 4.12 32.38
C SER A 323 -2.80 4.15 31.09
N PRO A 324 -2.83 5.28 30.36
CA PRO A 324 -3.59 5.34 29.11
C PRO A 324 -3.07 4.23 28.19
N PRO A 325 -3.97 3.48 27.49
CA PRO A 325 -3.54 2.42 26.60
C PRO A 325 -2.51 2.98 25.62
N LEU A 326 -1.31 2.40 25.63
CA LEU A 326 -0.24 2.83 24.74
C LEU A 326 -0.74 2.72 23.29
N ASP A 327 -0.64 3.81 22.52
CA ASP A 327 -1.04 3.80 21.11
C ASP A 327 -0.25 2.71 20.38
N MET A 328 -0.98 1.73 19.88
CA MET A 328 -0.39 0.72 19.02
C MET A 328 -0.27 1.24 17.60
N ILE A 329 0.93 1.68 17.25
CA ILE A 329 1.25 2.06 15.88
C ILE A 329 1.34 0.77 15.07
N THR A 330 0.39 0.50 14.18
CA THR A 330 0.37 -0.73 13.36
C THR A 330 0.20 -0.50 11.87
N ASP A 331 0.36 0.74 11.41
CA ASP A 331 -0.10 1.15 10.10
C ASP A 331 1.01 1.58 9.13
N THR A 332 0.59 1.87 7.89
CA THR A 332 1.46 2.23 6.76
C THR A 332 2.25 3.51 7.04
N ILE A 333 3.47 3.60 6.52
CA ILE A 333 4.32 4.78 6.65
C ILE A 333 4.39 5.54 5.32
N GLY A 334 4.49 6.87 5.38
CA GLY A 334 4.56 7.73 4.21
C GLY A 334 5.41 8.98 4.44
N ALA A 335 6.03 9.48 3.37
CA ALA A 335 6.87 10.67 3.41
C ALA A 335 6.67 11.53 2.17
N ILE A 336 6.78 12.84 2.35
CA ILE A 336 6.83 13.82 1.27
C ILE A 336 8.04 14.73 1.54
N ALA A 337 8.83 15.01 0.51
CA ALA A 337 9.96 15.93 0.59
C ALA A 337 9.96 16.89 -0.60
N ILE A 338 10.57 18.06 -0.38
CA ILE A 338 10.82 19.06 -1.42
C ILE A 338 12.28 19.48 -1.30
N ASP A 339 13.02 19.43 -2.41
CA ASP A 339 14.43 19.84 -2.46
C ASP A 339 14.60 21.34 -2.76
N ASP A 340 15.86 21.79 -2.77
CA ASP A 340 16.25 23.18 -3.00
C ASP A 340 15.91 23.68 -4.42
N ALA A 341 15.82 22.77 -5.39
CA ALA A 341 15.31 23.04 -6.73
C ALA A 341 13.77 23.16 -6.78
N GLY A 342 13.08 22.89 -5.66
CA GLY A 342 11.63 22.92 -5.58
C GLY A 342 10.94 21.72 -6.23
N HIS A 343 11.67 20.62 -6.44
CA HIS A 343 11.11 19.35 -6.89
C HIS A 343 10.47 18.65 -5.69
N ILE A 344 9.22 18.22 -5.85
CA ILE A 344 8.49 17.46 -4.84
C ILE A 344 8.59 15.96 -5.12
N ALA A 345 8.73 15.15 -4.08
CA ALA A 345 8.66 13.69 -4.18
C ALA A 345 7.86 13.13 -3.01
N ALA A 346 7.26 11.97 -3.23
CA ALA A 346 6.53 11.25 -2.19
C ALA A 346 6.76 9.75 -2.27
N GLY A 347 6.64 9.08 -1.13
CA GLY A 347 6.71 7.63 -1.07
C GLY A 347 5.93 7.07 0.11
N SER A 348 5.59 5.78 0.01
CA SER A 348 4.96 5.00 1.08
C SER A 348 5.49 3.59 1.11
N SER A 349 5.38 2.94 2.29
CA SER A 349 5.79 1.55 2.50
C SER A 349 4.89 0.89 3.55
N SER A 350 4.55 -0.39 3.33
CA SER A 350 3.63 -1.16 4.18
C SER A 350 3.93 -2.66 4.15
N GLY A 351 3.74 -3.33 5.28
CA GLY A 351 3.65 -4.79 5.38
C GLY A 351 2.27 -5.34 5.00
N GLY A 352 1.27 -4.46 4.89
CA GLY A 352 -0.13 -4.83 4.63
C GLY A 352 -0.87 -5.36 5.86
N ILE A 353 -2.06 -5.91 5.64
CA ILE A 353 -2.91 -6.41 6.71
C ILE A 353 -2.36 -7.72 7.30
N GLY A 354 -2.59 -7.94 8.59
CA GLY A 354 -2.26 -9.21 9.24
C GLY A 354 -3.06 -10.37 8.64
N MET A 355 -2.44 -11.55 8.61
CA MET A 355 -3.05 -12.78 8.07
C MET A 355 -3.47 -12.68 6.60
N LYS A 356 -2.89 -11.74 5.84
CA LYS A 356 -3.16 -11.63 4.40
C LYS A 356 -2.77 -12.92 3.67
N HIS A 357 -3.49 -13.23 2.60
CA HIS A 357 -3.01 -14.22 1.64
C HIS A 357 -1.68 -13.75 1.03
N CYS A 358 -0.73 -14.68 0.87
CA CYS A 358 0.50 -14.39 0.12
C CYS A 358 0.18 -13.86 -1.28
N GLY A 359 0.91 -12.83 -1.70
CA GLY A 359 0.69 -12.14 -2.98
C GLY A 359 -0.38 -11.05 -2.94
N ARG A 360 -1.07 -10.82 -1.81
CA ARG A 360 -2.00 -9.67 -1.67
C ARG A 360 -1.21 -8.36 -1.72
N LEU A 361 -1.59 -7.50 -2.66
CA LEU A 361 -1.04 -6.15 -2.81
C LEU A 361 -1.94 -5.12 -2.12
N GLY A 362 -1.33 -4.26 -1.31
CA GLY A 362 -1.96 -3.09 -0.73
C GLY A 362 -1.67 -1.79 -1.51
N PRO A 363 -2.27 -0.67 -1.06
CA PRO A 363 -2.09 0.66 -1.65
C PRO A 363 -0.64 1.10 -1.82
N ALA A 364 0.24 0.72 -0.89
CA ALA A 364 1.63 1.15 -0.92
C ALA A 364 2.41 0.63 -2.14
N ALA A 365 1.95 -0.43 -2.83
CA ALA A 365 2.53 -0.90 -4.08
C ALA A 365 1.89 -0.27 -5.33
N LEU A 366 0.80 0.47 -5.15
CA LEU A 366 -0.06 0.95 -6.23
C LEU A 366 0.03 2.47 -6.36
N VAL A 367 0.72 2.90 -7.42
CA VAL A 367 0.87 4.32 -7.78
C VAL A 367 -0.50 4.95 -8.01
N GLY A 368 -0.72 6.13 -7.41
CA GLY A 368 -2.00 6.83 -7.46
C GLY A 368 -3.02 6.36 -6.41
N ILE A 369 -2.74 5.29 -5.66
CA ILE A 369 -3.61 4.81 -4.59
C ILE A 369 -3.01 5.14 -3.21
N GLY A 370 -1.79 4.64 -2.93
CA GLY A 370 -1.07 4.92 -1.68
C GLY A 370 -0.19 6.17 -1.75
N THR A 371 0.26 6.54 -2.95
CA THR A 371 1.13 7.69 -3.18
C THR A 371 0.85 8.31 -4.54
N ALA A 372 0.71 9.62 -4.59
CA ALA A 372 0.53 10.40 -5.82
C ALA A 372 1.36 11.67 -5.78
N VAL A 373 1.82 12.10 -6.96
CA VAL A 373 2.38 13.44 -7.20
C VAL A 373 1.71 13.99 -8.44
N VAL A 374 1.10 15.16 -8.33
CA VAL A 374 0.65 15.98 -9.44
C VAL A 374 1.78 16.94 -9.80
N PRO A 375 2.45 16.76 -10.95
CA PRO A 375 3.57 17.59 -11.38
C PRO A 375 3.18 19.05 -11.58
N SER A 376 4.16 19.94 -11.48
CA SER A 376 3.98 21.32 -11.92
C SER A 376 3.84 21.40 -13.43
N ASP A 377 2.83 22.12 -13.91
CA ASP A 377 2.74 22.50 -15.31
C ASP A 377 3.78 23.61 -15.60
N PRO A 378 4.66 23.47 -16.61
CA PRO A 378 5.61 24.51 -16.98
C PRO A 378 4.98 25.84 -17.42
N SER A 379 3.70 25.82 -17.82
CA SER A 379 2.93 27.00 -18.21
C SER A 379 2.18 27.64 -17.04
N ASP A 380 2.11 26.99 -15.87
CA ASP A 380 1.48 27.55 -14.68
C ASP A 380 2.43 28.54 -13.98
N PRO A 381 2.08 29.84 -13.93
CA PRO A 381 2.91 30.85 -13.27
C PRO A 381 2.99 30.67 -11.74
N GLU A 382 2.04 29.95 -11.13
CA GLU A 382 2.06 29.62 -9.70
C GLU A 382 2.94 28.39 -9.41
N GLY A 383 3.32 27.64 -10.45
CA GLY A 383 4.18 26.46 -10.34
C GLY A 383 3.66 25.44 -9.32
N ILE A 384 2.33 25.26 -9.29
CA ILE A 384 1.64 24.44 -8.30
C ILE A 384 2.06 22.99 -8.50
N SER A 385 2.38 22.32 -7.41
CA SER A 385 2.56 20.86 -7.42
C SER A 385 2.07 20.30 -6.10
N VAL A 386 1.47 19.12 -6.16
CA VAL A 386 0.86 18.49 -4.99
C VAL A 386 1.36 17.08 -4.87
N ALA A 387 1.72 16.67 -3.66
CA ALA A 387 2.01 15.28 -3.37
C ALA A 387 1.16 14.80 -2.20
N THR A 388 0.71 13.55 -2.29
CA THR A 388 -0.21 12.95 -1.32
C THR A 388 0.21 11.53 -1.01
N VAL A 389 0.17 11.17 0.27
CA VAL A 389 0.32 9.81 0.78
C VAL A 389 -0.85 9.45 1.68
N THR A 390 -1.25 8.18 1.67
CA THR A 390 -2.44 7.69 2.38
C THR A 390 -2.14 6.42 3.19
N SER A 391 -2.87 6.23 4.29
CA SER A 391 -2.91 5.00 5.10
C SER A 391 -4.36 4.63 5.39
N GLY A 392 -4.61 3.37 5.77
CA GLY A 392 -5.93 2.89 6.18
C GLY A 392 -6.36 1.63 5.43
N THR A 393 -7.66 1.53 5.14
CA THR A 393 -8.28 0.33 4.58
C THR A 393 -7.94 0.17 3.11
N GLY A 394 -6.99 -0.72 2.82
CA GLY A 394 -6.35 -0.76 1.51
C GLY A 394 -7.29 -1.01 0.32
N GLU A 395 -8.27 -1.89 0.48
CA GLU A 395 -9.25 -2.24 -0.54
C GLU A 395 -10.16 -1.04 -0.90
N HIS A 396 -10.55 -0.25 0.10
CA HIS A 396 -11.32 0.98 -0.10
C HIS A 396 -10.49 2.07 -0.75
N MET A 397 -9.24 2.23 -0.33
CA MET A 397 -8.31 3.19 -0.93
C MET A 397 -8.08 2.89 -2.40
N ALA A 398 -7.90 1.60 -2.75
CA ALA A 398 -7.75 1.15 -4.13
C ALA A 398 -9.01 1.44 -4.96
N THR A 399 -10.18 1.10 -4.40
CA THR A 399 -11.48 1.35 -5.04
C THR A 399 -11.71 2.83 -5.37
N THR A 400 -11.19 3.72 -4.52
CA THR A 400 -11.41 5.17 -4.60
C THR A 400 -10.26 5.93 -5.26
N MET A 401 -9.15 5.26 -5.62
CA MET A 401 -7.91 5.91 -6.06
C MET A 401 -7.47 7.03 -5.11
N ALA A 402 -7.48 6.73 -3.81
CA ALA A 402 -7.50 7.71 -2.73
C ALA A 402 -6.43 8.81 -2.85
N SER A 403 -5.13 8.46 -2.98
CA SER A 403 -4.07 9.47 -3.02
C SER A 403 -4.17 10.36 -4.25
N GLN A 404 -4.44 9.80 -5.44
CA GLN A 404 -4.58 10.58 -6.68
C GLN A 404 -5.77 11.53 -6.59
N ARG A 405 -6.92 11.05 -6.10
CA ARG A 405 -8.12 11.87 -5.96
C ARG A 405 -7.89 13.05 -5.01
N CYS A 406 -7.30 12.81 -3.84
CA CYS A 406 -6.97 13.89 -2.91
C CYS A 406 -5.96 14.88 -3.51
N ALA A 407 -4.91 14.40 -4.18
CA ALA A 407 -3.92 15.26 -4.82
C ALA A 407 -4.54 16.17 -5.89
N GLU A 408 -5.39 15.62 -6.77
CA GLU A 408 -6.09 16.37 -7.82
C GLU A 408 -7.07 17.41 -7.25
N ARG A 409 -7.76 17.07 -6.15
CA ARG A 409 -8.69 17.96 -5.44
C ARG A 409 -7.96 19.20 -4.90
N ILE A 410 -6.83 18.99 -4.21
CA ILE A 410 -6.00 20.07 -3.65
C ILE A 410 -5.28 20.86 -4.74
N TYR A 411 -4.83 20.20 -5.81
CA TYR A 411 -4.22 20.87 -6.96
C TYR A 411 -5.20 21.80 -7.67
N SER A 412 -6.42 21.31 -7.90
CA SER A 412 -7.42 22.03 -8.69
C SER A 412 -8.29 23.00 -7.88
N GLY A 413 -8.18 22.98 -6.55
CA GLY A 413 -9.07 23.75 -5.67
C GLY A 413 -10.52 23.30 -5.80
N THR A 414 -10.77 21.99 -5.75
CA THR A 414 -12.14 21.45 -5.93
C THR A 414 -12.53 20.45 -4.87
N ARG A 415 -13.84 20.32 -4.68
CA ARG A 415 -14.48 19.27 -3.89
C ARG A 415 -15.59 18.57 -4.66
N ARG A 416 -16.02 17.40 -4.19
CA ARG A 416 -17.11 16.64 -4.80
C ARG A 416 -18.46 17.31 -4.49
N GLY A 417 -19.09 17.85 -5.51
CA GLY A 417 -20.44 18.42 -5.46
C GLY A 417 -21.54 17.43 -5.79
N VAL A 418 -22.77 17.96 -5.87
CA VAL A 418 -23.98 17.19 -6.18
C VAL A 418 -23.84 16.50 -7.54
N HIS A 419 -24.31 15.26 -7.63
CA HIS A 419 -24.18 14.39 -8.80
C HIS A 419 -22.73 14.05 -9.20
N GLY A 420 -21.76 14.25 -8.30
CA GLY A 420 -20.36 13.94 -8.56
C GLY A 420 -19.64 14.96 -9.45
N ARG A 421 -20.22 16.15 -9.65
CA ARG A 421 -19.54 17.26 -10.35
C ARG A 421 -18.50 17.90 -9.44
N ASP A 422 -17.41 18.36 -10.03
CA ASP A 422 -16.40 19.12 -9.30
C ASP A 422 -16.90 20.54 -9.06
N VAL A 423 -16.76 21.00 -7.82
CA VAL A 423 -17.15 22.35 -7.39
C VAL A 423 -15.90 23.04 -6.87
N GLN A 424 -15.68 24.27 -7.33
CA GLN A 424 -14.57 25.11 -6.87
C GLN A 424 -14.70 25.38 -5.38
N GLU A 425 -13.58 25.27 -4.68
CA GLU A 425 -13.46 25.48 -3.24
C GLU A 425 -12.10 26.11 -2.95
N ASP A 426 -12.11 27.27 -2.31
CA ASP A 426 -10.89 28.02 -2.00
C ASP A 426 -10.30 27.62 -0.64
N ASP A 427 -11.08 26.93 0.19
CA ASP A 427 -10.67 26.43 1.50
C ASP A 427 -10.17 24.98 1.41
N GLU A 428 -8.85 24.78 1.50
CA GLU A 428 -8.27 23.45 1.46
C GLU A 428 -8.72 22.55 2.63
N ASP A 429 -9.08 23.10 3.79
CA ASP A 429 -9.58 22.29 4.91
C ASP A 429 -10.95 21.69 4.57
N LEU A 430 -11.82 22.44 3.87
CA LEU A 430 -13.09 21.94 3.35
C LEU A 430 -12.90 20.93 2.22
N ILE A 431 -11.87 21.10 1.38
CA ILE A 431 -11.50 20.11 0.37
C ILE A 431 -11.10 18.78 1.05
N MET A 432 -10.25 18.83 2.09
CA MET A 432 -9.78 17.66 2.81
C MET A 432 -10.92 16.93 3.53
N GLU A 433 -11.83 17.65 4.18
CA GLU A 433 -13.03 17.09 4.79
C GLU A 433 -13.95 16.45 3.72
N SER A 434 -14.20 17.18 2.63
CA SER A 434 -15.06 16.68 1.55
C SER A 434 -14.47 15.46 0.86
N PHE A 435 -13.15 15.37 0.72
CA PHE A 435 -12.48 14.19 0.19
C PHE A 435 -12.81 12.94 1.02
N ILE A 436 -12.65 13.00 2.35
CA ILE A 436 -12.94 11.85 3.21
C ILE A 436 -14.44 11.53 3.21
N SER A 437 -15.30 12.53 3.42
CA SER A 437 -16.73 12.31 3.57
C SER A 437 -17.41 11.92 2.25
N ASN A 438 -17.05 12.55 1.13
CA ASN A 438 -17.80 12.42 -0.12
C ASN A 438 -17.09 11.57 -1.17
N ASP A 439 -15.77 11.72 -1.34
CA ASP A 439 -15.01 10.93 -2.32
C ASP A 439 -14.66 9.53 -1.79
N PHE A 440 -14.33 9.40 -0.50
CA PHE A 440 -13.99 8.12 0.13
C PHE A 440 -15.20 7.42 0.77
N MET A 441 -15.72 7.94 1.89
CA MET A 441 -16.83 7.30 2.64
C MET A 441 -18.13 7.28 1.84
N GLY A 442 -18.41 8.34 1.09
CA GLY A 442 -19.58 8.44 0.20
C GLY A 442 -19.51 7.51 -1.02
N HIS A 443 -18.36 6.90 -1.32
CA HIS A 443 -18.20 6.04 -2.47
C HIS A 443 -19.08 4.78 -2.35
N PRO A 444 -19.86 4.41 -3.38
CA PRO A 444 -20.75 3.24 -3.32
C PRO A 444 -20.04 1.94 -2.95
N GLY A 445 -18.79 1.77 -3.39
CA GLY A 445 -17.97 0.59 -3.06
C GLY A 445 -17.38 0.59 -1.65
N VAL A 446 -17.43 1.71 -0.93
CA VAL A 446 -17.00 1.81 0.47
C VAL A 446 -18.21 1.71 1.39
N ARG A 447 -19.23 2.55 1.18
CA ARG A 447 -20.43 2.60 2.03
C ARG A 447 -21.26 1.30 2.04
N ASN A 448 -21.20 0.53 0.95
CA ASN A 448 -21.94 -0.73 0.81
C ASN A 448 -21.03 -1.95 1.02
N CYS A 449 -19.82 -1.75 1.53
CA CYS A 449 -18.90 -2.84 1.85
C CYS A 449 -19.11 -3.32 3.29
N ASN A 450 -18.75 -4.57 3.57
CA ASN A 450 -18.78 -5.13 4.91
C ASN A 450 -17.57 -4.72 5.75
N SER A 451 -16.50 -4.23 5.13
CA SER A 451 -15.33 -3.70 5.83
C SER A 451 -15.53 -2.27 6.29
N VAL A 452 -14.88 -1.91 7.40
CA VAL A 452 -14.88 -0.55 7.93
C VAL A 452 -14.12 0.37 6.98
N GLY A 453 -14.66 1.56 6.72
CA GLY A 453 -14.02 2.59 5.93
C GLY A 453 -13.13 3.48 6.78
N ALA A 454 -11.83 3.18 6.84
CA ALA A 454 -10.85 4.00 7.55
C ALA A 454 -9.77 4.52 6.59
N ILE A 455 -9.43 5.81 6.69
CA ILE A 455 -8.40 6.47 5.91
C ILE A 455 -7.74 7.61 6.69
N GLY A 456 -6.42 7.69 6.59
CA GLY A 456 -5.63 8.88 6.88
C GLY A 456 -4.94 9.36 5.61
N VAL A 457 -4.90 10.67 5.41
CA VAL A 457 -4.27 11.31 4.25
C VAL A 457 -3.39 12.47 4.69
N MET A 458 -2.18 12.53 4.11
CA MET A 458 -1.26 13.64 4.25
C MET A 458 -0.91 14.18 2.87
N THR A 459 -1.08 15.48 2.68
CA THR A 459 -0.87 16.17 1.40
C THR A 459 0.02 17.40 1.59
N VAL A 460 0.94 17.63 0.67
CA VAL A 460 1.71 18.88 0.59
C VAL A 460 1.41 19.58 -0.72
N LYS A 461 0.97 20.83 -0.62
CA LYS A 461 0.81 21.75 -1.75
C LYS A 461 2.00 22.69 -1.79
N LYS A 462 2.76 22.63 -2.87
CA LYS A 462 3.81 23.59 -3.23
C LYS A 462 3.20 24.62 -4.16
N THR A 463 3.41 25.89 -3.86
CA THR A 463 3.14 27.02 -4.76
C THR A 463 4.38 27.89 -4.87
N ARG A 464 4.35 28.89 -5.74
CA ARG A 464 5.39 29.93 -5.83
C ARG A 464 5.56 30.69 -4.51
N THR A 465 4.51 30.82 -3.70
CA THR A 465 4.48 31.64 -2.49
C THR A 465 4.70 30.87 -1.20
N GLY A 466 4.74 29.54 -1.26
CA GLY A 466 5.05 28.73 -0.08
C GLY A 466 4.73 27.25 -0.22
N TYR A 467 4.84 26.58 0.92
CA TYR A 467 4.67 25.15 1.06
C TYR A 467 3.68 24.91 2.19
N TYR A 468 2.64 24.13 1.91
CA TYR A 468 1.51 23.95 2.82
C TYR A 468 1.30 22.45 3.03
N LEU A 469 1.42 22.03 4.28
CA LEU A 469 1.11 20.67 4.71
C LEU A 469 -0.35 20.65 5.17
N TYR A 470 -1.12 19.69 4.66
CA TYR A 470 -2.49 19.40 5.08
C TYR A 470 -2.59 17.93 5.46
N PHE A 471 -3.47 17.62 6.40
CA PHE A 471 -3.82 16.25 6.72
C PHE A 471 -5.30 16.16 7.10
N ALA A 472 -5.87 14.99 6.89
CA ALA A 472 -7.17 14.63 7.43
C ALA A 472 -7.26 13.12 7.64
N HIS A 473 -8.08 12.69 8.59
CA HIS A 473 -8.32 11.28 8.84
C HIS A 473 -9.68 11.05 9.52
N ASN A 474 -10.23 9.85 9.34
CA ASN A 474 -11.35 9.33 10.14
C ASN A 474 -10.94 8.11 10.99
N THR A 475 -9.63 7.89 11.14
CA THR A 475 -9.02 6.93 12.07
C THR A 475 -9.00 7.50 13.49
N ASP A 476 -8.91 6.66 14.53
CA ASP A 476 -8.87 7.10 15.94
C ASP A 476 -7.65 7.98 16.18
N SER A 477 -6.53 7.68 15.51
CA SER A 477 -5.34 8.53 15.53
C SER A 477 -4.57 8.57 14.21
N PHE A 478 -3.78 9.62 14.03
CA PHE A 478 -2.89 9.77 12.88
C PHE A 478 -1.61 10.53 13.29
N ALA A 479 -0.48 9.83 13.26
CA ALA A 479 0.82 10.36 13.67
C ALA A 479 1.52 11.08 12.52
N LEU A 480 1.94 12.33 12.75
CA LEU A 480 2.52 13.20 11.75
C LEU A 480 3.79 13.87 12.29
N ALA A 481 4.74 14.10 11.39
CA ALA A 481 5.90 14.92 11.69
C ALA A 481 6.29 15.77 10.47
N SER A 482 6.70 17.02 10.71
CA SER A 482 7.13 17.94 9.65
C SER A 482 8.29 18.81 10.10
N MET A 483 9.17 19.15 9.16
CA MET A 483 10.36 19.96 9.41
C MET A 483 10.65 20.82 8.19
N GLY A 484 10.66 22.14 8.36
CA GLY A 484 11.10 23.10 7.35
C GLY A 484 12.62 23.28 7.35
N GLY A 485 13.15 23.89 6.29
CA GLY A 485 14.60 24.13 6.16
C GLY A 485 15.18 24.98 7.30
N ALA A 486 14.42 25.96 7.78
CA ALA A 486 14.77 26.84 8.90
C ALA A 486 14.49 26.23 10.28
N ASP A 487 13.74 25.13 10.35
CA ASP A 487 13.40 24.51 11.63
C ASP A 487 14.67 23.87 12.25
N LYS A 488 14.86 24.09 13.56
CA LYS A 488 15.93 23.44 14.32
C LYS A 488 15.61 21.98 14.61
N GLU A 489 14.34 21.70 14.87
CA GLU A 489 13.81 20.40 15.26
C GLU A 489 12.49 20.13 14.52
N PRO A 490 12.14 18.86 14.28
CA PRO A 490 10.86 18.53 13.69
C PRO A 490 9.71 18.83 14.66
N GLN A 491 8.57 19.24 14.11
CA GLN A 491 7.31 19.29 14.85
C GLN A 491 6.58 17.97 14.66
N CYS A 492 6.13 17.37 15.75
CA CYS A 492 5.39 16.11 15.75
C CYS A 492 3.98 16.33 16.31
N VAL A 493 2.99 15.70 15.71
CA VAL A 493 1.58 15.76 16.11
C VAL A 493 1.05 14.35 16.13
N MET A 494 0.40 13.96 17.23
CA MET A 494 -0.51 12.81 17.25
C MET A 494 -1.92 13.38 17.14
N SER A 495 -2.48 13.35 15.93
CA SER A 495 -3.86 13.77 15.70
C SER A 495 -4.80 12.68 16.17
N ARG A 496 -5.94 13.05 16.76
CA ARG A 496 -6.94 12.11 17.27
C ARG A 496 -8.34 12.51 16.83
N LEU A 497 -9.18 11.52 16.57
CA LEU A 497 -10.58 11.76 16.23
C LEU A 497 -11.33 12.30 17.46
N GLY A 498 -12.01 13.43 17.29
CA GLY A 498 -12.85 13.98 18.36
C GLY A 498 -14.08 13.12 18.63
N ASN A 499 -14.57 13.09 19.87
CA ASN A 499 -15.72 12.27 20.29
C ASN A 499 -17.01 12.48 19.48
N THR A 500 -17.15 13.63 18.80
CA THR A 500 -18.32 13.99 17.98
C THR A 500 -17.97 14.19 16.50
N GLU A 501 -16.69 14.13 16.14
CA GLU A 501 -16.22 14.41 14.78
C GLU A 501 -16.19 13.12 13.96
N GLN A 502 -16.62 13.19 12.70
CA GLN A 502 -16.48 12.08 11.75
C GLN A 502 -15.15 12.15 11.00
N VAL A 503 -14.54 13.33 10.96
CA VAL A 503 -13.28 13.60 10.27
C VAL A 503 -12.51 14.66 11.07
N THR A 504 -11.26 14.36 11.39
CA THR A 504 -10.33 15.34 11.97
C THR A 504 -9.35 15.78 10.89
N ARG A 505 -8.98 17.07 10.90
CA ARG A 505 -8.13 17.70 9.89
C ARG A 505 -7.21 18.74 10.51
N GLY A 506 -6.15 19.08 9.79
CA GLY A 506 -5.28 20.18 10.17
C GLY A 506 -4.32 20.58 9.07
N ALA A 507 -3.73 21.77 9.23
CA ALA A 507 -2.83 22.36 8.26
C ALA A 507 -1.64 23.05 8.95
N ARG A 508 -0.52 23.14 8.21
CA ARG A 508 0.67 23.88 8.62
C ARG A 508 1.36 24.48 7.41
N LYS A 509 1.56 25.81 7.42
CA LYS A 509 2.48 26.48 6.50
C LYS A 509 3.92 26.17 6.91
N ILE A 510 4.73 25.65 6.00
CA ILE A 510 6.13 25.29 6.26
C ILE A 510 7.02 26.51 6.01
N SER A 511 7.87 26.83 6.98
CA SER A 511 8.87 27.88 6.85
C SER A 511 10.17 27.30 6.25
N VAL A 512 10.54 27.80 5.09
CA VAL A 512 11.90 27.67 4.54
C VAL A 512 12.62 28.98 4.80
N GLY A 513 13.84 28.91 5.35
CA GLY A 513 14.66 30.11 5.58
C GLY A 513 14.91 30.79 4.24
N GLY A 514 14.69 32.11 4.21
CA GLY A 514 14.89 32.92 3.01
C GLY A 514 16.34 33.13 2.62
#